data_AF-A0AAN5CSS7-F1
#
_entry.id   AF-A0AAN5CSS7-F1
#
_cell.length_a   1.000
_cell.length_b   1.000
_cell.length_c   1.000
_cell.angle_alpha   90.00
_cell.angle_beta   90.00
_cell.angle_gamma   90.00
#
_symmetry.space_group_name_H-M   'P 1'
#
loop_
_entity.id
_entity.type
_entity.pdbx_description
1 polymer ?
#
loop_
_entity_poly.entity_id
_entity_poly.type
_entity_poly.pdbx_seq_one_letter_code
_entity_poly.pdbx_strand_id
1 'polypeptide(L)'
;QDALLETDLSQLSIHDSGISLIEKFPRELLWKIFDMTLESIHNIRLISRAIKSEGDQYLLQRKTIHFVNHVVFDFQCVPGPLRDLSPDELWDRVG
;
A
#
# COMPACT_ATOMS: atom_id res chain seq x y z
N GLN A 1 -5.61 25.82 41.41
CA GLN A 1 -4.29 25.17 41.48
C GLN A 1 -4.34 24.16 40.36
N ASP A 2 -4.20 24.64 39.13
CA ASP A 2 -4.59 23.91 37.92
C ASP A 2 -3.44 24.00 36.93
N ALA A 3 -2.40 23.20 37.21
CA ALA A 3 -1.25 23.03 36.35
C ALA A 3 -1.15 21.53 36.05
N LEU A 4 -1.85 21.08 35.02
CA LEU A 4 -1.66 19.74 34.48
C LEU A 4 -2.02 19.72 32.99
N LEU A 5 -0.98 19.47 32.20
CA LEU A 5 -0.99 18.99 30.81
C LEU A 5 -1.16 20.02 29.68
N GLU A 6 -0.41 21.12 29.73
CA GLU A 6 0.15 21.68 28.49
C GLU A 6 1.22 20.69 28.01
N THR A 7 0.78 19.65 27.30
CA THR A 7 1.68 18.72 26.64
C THR A 7 2.35 19.50 25.52
N ASP A 8 3.59 19.91 25.77
CA ASP A 8 4.41 20.72 24.88
C ASP A 8 4.67 19.97 23.56
N LEU A 9 3.72 20.10 22.63
CA LEU A 9 3.80 19.53 21.28
C LEU A 9 4.96 20.12 20.47
N SER A 10 5.65 21.15 20.99
CA SER A 10 6.79 21.81 20.37
C SER A 10 8.06 20.96 20.35
N GLN A 11 8.13 19.87 21.12
CA GLN A 11 9.26 18.91 21.07
C GLN A 11 9.18 17.91 19.91
N LEU A 12 8.08 17.87 19.16
CA LEU A 12 8.02 17.24 17.83
C LEU A 12 8.61 18.19 16.77
N SER A 13 9.66 18.94 17.12
CA SER A 13 10.55 19.57 16.15
C SER A 13 11.20 18.42 15.37
N ILE A 14 10.53 18.06 14.28
CA ILE A 14 11.05 17.17 13.25
C ILE A 14 12.22 17.95 12.68
N HIS A 15 13.41 17.75 13.26
CA HIS A 15 14.64 18.12 12.62
C HIS A 15 14.55 17.55 11.20
N ASP A 16 14.53 18.46 10.22
CA ASP A 16 14.49 18.21 8.78
C ASP A 16 15.83 17.62 8.32
N SER A 17 16.30 16.60 9.02
CA SER A 17 17.07 15.54 8.40
C SER A 17 16.10 14.94 7.38
N GLY A 18 16.39 14.95 6.08
CA GLY A 18 15.53 14.41 5.01
C GLY A 18 15.14 12.91 5.12
N ILE A 19 15.26 12.34 6.32
CA ILE A 19 14.72 11.08 6.84
C ILE A 19 13.21 11.25 7.02
N SER A 20 12.46 10.45 6.27
CA SER A 20 10.99 10.38 6.37
C SER A 20 10.55 10.03 7.79
N LEU A 21 9.45 10.63 8.26
CA LEU A 21 8.85 10.32 9.56
C LEU A 21 8.58 8.83 9.76
N ILE A 22 8.24 8.13 8.68
CA ILE A 22 7.97 6.69 8.68
C ILE A 22 9.23 5.89 9.04
N GLU A 23 10.42 6.39 8.67
CA GLU A 23 11.70 5.74 9.01
C GLU A 23 12.09 5.93 10.47
N LYS A 24 11.49 6.90 11.17
CA LYS A 24 11.71 7.14 12.59
C LYS A 24 10.80 6.27 13.47
N PHE A 25 9.87 5.52 12.89
CA PHE A 25 8.99 4.66 13.66
C PHE A 25 9.74 3.47 14.26
N PRO A 26 9.40 3.08 15.50
CA PRO A 26 9.75 1.78 16.02
C PRO A 26 9.33 0.68 15.05
N ARG A 27 10.15 -0.36 14.95
CA ARG A 27 9.94 -1.50 14.06
C ARG A 27 8.54 -2.10 14.21
N GLU A 28 8.06 -2.24 15.44
CA GLU A 28 6.77 -2.86 15.74
C GLU A 28 5.61 -2.04 15.17
N LEU A 29 5.71 -0.71 15.19
CA LEU A 29 4.73 0.19 14.59
C LEU A 29 4.78 0.13 13.07
N LEU A 30 5.99 0.13 12.50
CA LEU A 30 6.17 0.01 11.06
C LEU A 30 5.59 -1.31 10.53
N TRP A 31 5.79 -2.41 11.23
CA TRP A 31 5.26 -3.72 10.85
C TRP A 31 3.74 -3.80 11.01
N LYS A 32 3.16 -3.16 12.03
CA LYS A 32 1.70 -3.01 12.12
C LYS A 32 1.12 -2.26 10.92
N ILE A 33 1.83 -1.26 10.40
CA ILE A 33 1.42 -0.56 9.17
C ILE A 33 1.48 -1.51 7.99
N PHE A 34 2.54 -2.32 7.87
CA PHE A 34 2.64 -3.34 6.82
C PHE A 34 1.50 -4.39 6.90
N ASP A 35 1.12 -4.82 8.10
CA ASP A 35 -0.03 -5.73 8.31
C ASP A 35 -1.35 -5.14 7.80
N MET A 36 -1.55 -3.82 7.94
CA MET A 36 -2.74 -3.14 7.43
C MET A 36 -2.69 -2.88 5.92
N THR A 37 -1.51 -2.94 5.30
CA THR A 37 -1.28 -2.46 3.93
C THR A 37 -0.52 -3.47 3.07
N LEU A 38 -0.76 -4.77 3.26
CA LEU A 38 -0.05 -5.85 2.55
C LEU A 38 -0.03 -5.71 1.04
N GLU A 39 -1.16 -5.36 0.43
CA GLU A 39 -1.24 -5.17 -1.03
C GLU A 39 -0.35 -4.00 -1.49
N SER A 40 -0.19 -3.00 -0.64
CA SER A 40 0.62 -1.81 -0.90
C SER A 40 2.07 -1.95 -0.43
N ILE A 41 2.45 -3.06 0.22
CA ILE A 41 3.81 -3.22 0.76
C ILE A 41 4.87 -3.14 -0.34
N HIS A 42 4.54 -3.59 -1.55
CA HIS A 42 5.42 -3.45 -2.72
C HIS A 42 5.68 -1.98 -3.07
N ASN A 43 4.67 -1.13 -3.01
CA ASN A 43 4.80 0.30 -3.24
C ASN A 43 5.55 0.98 -2.10
N ILE A 44 5.29 0.55 -0.86
CA ILE A 44 5.96 1.08 0.34
C ILE A 44 7.47 0.78 0.31
N ARG A 45 7.88 -0.39 -0.19
CA ARG A 45 9.30 -0.75 -0.40
C ARG A 45 10.03 0.16 -1.39
N LEU A 46 9.33 0.95 -2.20
CA LEU A 46 9.93 1.89 -3.15
C LEU A 46 10.21 3.27 -2.52
N ILE A 47 9.66 3.55 -1.33
CA ILE A 47 9.77 4.87 -0.68
C ILE A 47 11.21 5.15 -0.28
N SER A 48 11.92 4.17 0.30
CA SER A 48 13.32 4.32 0.66
C SER A 48 14.03 2.99 0.89
N ARG A 49 15.36 3.04 0.98
CA ARG A 49 16.18 1.86 1.29
C ARG A 49 15.91 1.31 2.69
N ALA A 50 15.67 2.18 3.68
CA ALA A 50 15.39 1.76 5.04
C ALA A 50 14.05 1.02 5.12
N ILE A 51 13.00 1.60 4.52
CA ILE A 51 11.66 1.00 4.46
C ILE A 51 11.68 -0.30 3.66
N LYS A 52 12.45 -0.37 2.56
CA LYS A 52 12.65 -1.60 1.81
C LYS A 52 13.21 -2.71 2.69
N SER A 53 14.28 -2.44 3.44
CA SER A 53 14.93 -3.43 4.30
C SER A 53 13.97 -3.96 5.38
N GLU A 54 13.21 -3.07 6.00
CA GLU A 54 12.21 -3.46 7.00
C GLU A 54 11.06 -4.25 6.38
N GLY A 55 10.57 -3.84 5.20
CA GLY A 55 9.55 -4.55 4.45
C GLY A 55 9.99 -5.96 4.03
N ASP A 56 11.24 -6.11 3.57
CA ASP A 56 11.84 -7.40 3.22
C ASP A 56 11.93 -8.32 4.45
N GLN A 57 12.37 -7.78 5.59
CA GLN A 57 12.44 -8.53 6.85
C GLN A 57 11.05 -8.97 7.34
N TYR A 58 10.08 -8.07 7.25
CA TYR A 58 8.68 -8.37 7.59
C TYR A 58 8.13 -9.49 6.70
N LEU A 59 8.35 -9.43 5.38
CA LEU A 59 7.92 -10.47 4.44
C LEU A 59 8.60 -11.82 4.70
N LEU A 60 9.88 -11.83 5.08
CA LEU A 60 10.61 -13.04 5.46
C LEU A 60 10.05 -13.69 6.73
N GLN A 61 9.63 -12.90 7.71
CA GLN A 61 9.01 -13.42 8.93
C GLN A 61 7.58 -13.90 8.70
N ARG A 62 6.85 -13.25 7.80
CA ARG A 62 5.48 -13.61 7.45
C ARG A 62 5.48 -14.83 6.52
N LYS A 63 5.70 -16.02 7.09
CA LYS A 63 5.67 -17.34 6.42
C LYS A 63 4.37 -17.68 5.67
N THR A 64 3.38 -16.80 5.64
CA THR A 64 2.00 -17.09 5.22
C THR A 64 1.32 -15.89 4.55
N ILE A 65 1.95 -15.29 3.53
CA ILE A 65 1.13 -14.66 2.50
C ILE A 65 0.72 -15.79 1.56
N HIS A 66 -0.52 -16.25 1.69
CA HIS A 66 -1.11 -17.08 0.64
C HIS A 66 -1.13 -16.23 -0.63
N PHE A 67 -0.16 -16.45 -1.52
CA PHE A 67 -0.24 -15.95 -2.87
C PHE A 67 -1.54 -16.51 -3.46
N VAL A 68 -2.49 -15.61 -3.72
CA VAL A 68 -3.66 -15.96 -4.52
C VAL A 68 -3.13 -16.26 -5.91
N ASN A 69 -2.90 -17.54 -6.20
CA ASN A 69 -2.36 -18.00 -7.50
C ASN A 69 -3.35 -17.82 -8.66
N HIS A 70 -4.61 -17.46 -8.37
CA HIS A 70 -5.64 -17.28 -9.37
C HIS A 70 -6.33 -15.93 -9.18
N VAL A 71 -5.90 -14.95 -9.96
CA VAL A 71 -6.70 -13.74 -10.22
C VAL A 71 -7.62 -14.11 -11.38
N VAL A 72 -8.89 -14.38 -11.07
CA VAL A 72 -9.91 -14.58 -12.10
C VAL A 72 -10.42 -13.21 -12.53
N PHE A 73 -10.01 -12.77 -13.71
CA PHE A 73 -10.64 -11.63 -14.35
C PHE A 73 -11.93 -12.12 -15.00
N ASP A 74 -13.05 -11.96 -14.29
CA ASP A 74 -14.35 -12.22 -14.86
C ASP A 74 -14.76 -11.02 -15.72
N PHE A 75 -14.58 -11.15 -17.03
CA PHE A 75 -15.01 -10.13 -18.00
C PHE A 75 -16.52 -10.20 -18.28
N GLN A 76 -17.29 -11.01 -17.56
CA GLN A 76 -18.72 -11.15 -17.77
C GLN A 76 -19.53 -10.10 -17.00
N CYS A 77 -19.32 -8.83 -17.30
CA CYS A 77 -20.36 -7.83 -17.05
C CYS A 77 -20.30 -6.72 -18.10
N VAL A 78 -20.59 -7.08 -19.36
CA VAL A 78 -21.15 -6.11 -20.31
C VAL A 78 -22.66 -6.32 -20.31
N PRO A 79 -23.44 -5.47 -19.60
CA PRO A 79 -24.89 -5.49 -19.72
C PRO A 79 -25.27 -4.80 -21.03
N GLY A 80 -25.56 -5.58 -22.08
CA GLY A 80 -26.09 -5.03 -23.34
C GLY A 80 -25.80 -5.89 -24.58
N PRO A 81 -26.45 -5.60 -25.73
CA PRO A 81 -26.58 -6.47 -26.90
C PRO A 81 -25.32 -6.50 -27.79
N LEU A 82 -24.13 -6.51 -27.18
CA LEU A 82 -22.84 -6.52 -27.86
C LEU A 82 -22.26 -7.92 -28.02
N ARG A 83 -23.00 -8.97 -27.63
CA ARG A 83 -22.51 -10.36 -27.66
C ARG A 83 -22.44 -10.96 -29.06
N ASP A 84 -23.09 -10.31 -30.03
CA ASP A 84 -23.21 -10.83 -31.40
C ASP A 84 -22.40 -10.03 -32.42
N LEU A 85 -21.58 -9.07 -31.98
CA LEU A 85 -20.75 -8.28 -32.91
C LEU A 85 -19.41 -8.98 -33.16
N SER A 86 -19.06 -9.06 -34.45
CA SER A 86 -17.74 -9.51 -34.87
C SER A 86 -16.66 -8.57 -34.30
N PRO A 87 -15.46 -9.06 -33.96
CA PRO A 87 -14.34 -8.21 -33.53
C PRO A 87 -14.08 -7.01 -34.45
N ASP A 88 -14.41 -7.13 -35.74
CA ASP A 88 -14.24 -6.06 -36.73
C ASP A 88 -15.27 -4.93 -36.58
N GLU A 89 -16.51 -5.21 -36.14
CA GLU A 89 -17.57 -4.21 -35.95
C GLU A 89 -17.36 -3.37 -34.68
N LEU A 90 -16.58 -3.87 -33.72
CA LEU A 90 -16.24 -3.14 -32.49
C LEU A 90 -15.32 -1.96 -32.76
N TRP A 91 -14.41 -2.06 -33.74
CA TRP A 91 -13.45 -0.99 -34.06
C TRP A 91 -14.10 0.18 -34.80
N ASP A 92 -15.09 -0.09 -35.66
CA ASP A 92 -15.81 0.96 -36.42
C ASP A 92 -16.66 1.88 -35.54
N ARG A 93 -16.96 1.47 -34.31
CA ARG A 93 -17.87 2.19 -33.41
C ARG A 93 -17.16 3.04 -32.35
N VAL A 94 -15.84 2.90 -32.25
CA VAL A 94 -14.96 3.68 -31.35
C VAL A 94 -14.25 4.81 -32.12
N GLY A 95 -14.45 4.89 -33.43
CA GLY A 95 -13.96 5.97 -34.32
C GLY A 95 -14.84 7.21 -34.34
#